data_AF-A0A941TL84-F1
#
_entry.id   AF-A0A941TL84-F1
#
_cell.length_a   1.000
_cell.length_b   1.000
_cell.length_c   1.000
_cell.angle_alpha   90.00
_cell.angle_beta   90.00
_cell.angle_gamma   90.00
#
_symmetry.space_group_name_H-M   'P 1'
#
loop_
_entity.id
_entity.type
_entity.pdbx_description
1 polymer ?
#
loop_
_entity_poly.entity_id
_entity_poly.type
_entity_poly.pdbx_seq_one_letter_code
_entity_poly.pdbx_strand_id
1 'polypeptide(L)'
;MKKRAAIAMGLAVMGLLAGCNRPNDDARAANPEKYDRDRAACAAQVNDYMKTRRRVDNSRRDVFSGEPDRFGQSALPTQMDDYSDAKATDRVMANCMETKGWPQPHGNWWDRIGR
;
A
#
# COMPACT_ATOMS: atom_id res chain seq x y z
N MET A 1 27.63 -51.83 -11.02
CA MET A 1 27.57 -50.36 -11.21
C MET A 1 26.40 -50.02 -12.10
N LYS A 2 25.32 -49.44 -11.55
CA LYS A 2 24.06 -48.96 -12.19
C LYS A 2 23.00 -48.99 -11.06
N LYS A 3 22.29 -47.93 -10.64
CA LYS A 3 22.03 -46.61 -11.18
C LYS A 3 21.76 -45.68 -9.99
N ARG A 4 22.60 -44.66 -9.78
CA ARG A 4 22.28 -43.50 -8.93
C ARG A 4 21.54 -42.49 -9.80
N ALA A 5 20.21 -42.56 -9.85
CA ALA A 5 19.42 -41.60 -10.62
C ALA A 5 17.94 -41.61 -10.18
N ALA A 6 17.68 -41.41 -8.88
CA ALA A 6 16.31 -41.41 -8.35
C ALA A 6 15.98 -40.19 -7.48
N ILE A 7 16.75 -39.10 -7.56
CA ILE A 7 16.48 -37.89 -6.79
C ILE A 7 16.61 -36.67 -7.70
N ALA A 8 15.70 -36.51 -8.65
CA ALA A 8 15.61 -35.30 -9.47
C ALA A 8 14.18 -34.91 -9.88
N MET A 9 13.15 -35.60 -9.37
CA MET A 9 11.75 -35.40 -9.79
C MET A 9 10.79 -35.11 -8.62
N GLY A 10 11.24 -34.35 -7.62
CA GLY A 10 10.39 -33.97 -6.47
C GLY A 10 10.04 -32.49 -6.37
N LEU A 11 10.77 -31.59 -7.04
CA LEU A 11 10.72 -30.15 -6.77
C LEU A 11 10.03 -29.30 -7.86
N ALA A 12 9.36 -29.94 -8.82
CA ALA A 12 8.75 -29.24 -9.97
C ALA A 12 7.22 -29.08 -9.89
N VAL A 13 6.57 -29.36 -8.75
CA VAL A 13 5.09 -29.28 -8.63
C VAL A 13 4.61 -28.08 -7.80
N MET A 14 5.49 -27.35 -7.09
CA MET A 14 5.09 -26.16 -6.31
C MET A 14 5.10 -24.84 -7.08
N GLY A 15 5.39 -24.84 -8.39
CA GLY A 15 5.50 -23.61 -9.19
C GLY A 15 4.23 -23.18 -9.92
N LEU A 16 3.21 -24.03 -10.02
CA LEU A 16 2.08 -23.82 -10.94
C LEU A 16 0.80 -23.27 -10.28
N LEU A 17 0.83 -22.95 -8.98
CA LEU A 17 -0.26 -22.24 -8.30
C LEU A 17 0.11 -20.82 -7.87
N ALA A 18 1.23 -20.27 -8.35
CA ALA A 18 1.43 -18.83 -8.42
C ALA A 18 0.61 -18.27 -9.59
N GLY A 19 -0.71 -18.52 -9.57
CA GLY A 19 -1.67 -17.91 -10.47
C GLY A 19 -1.60 -16.41 -10.29
N CYS A 20 -1.01 -15.76 -11.29
CA CYS A 20 -1.14 -14.37 -11.70
C CYS A 20 -2.00 -13.51 -10.77
N ASN A 21 -1.43 -13.07 -9.66
CA ASN A 21 -2.02 -12.00 -8.87
C ASN A 21 -1.58 -10.63 -9.44
N ARG A 22 -1.62 -10.51 -10.78
CA ARG A 22 -1.50 -9.21 -11.44
C ARG A 22 -2.84 -8.51 -11.22
N PRO A 23 -2.86 -7.26 -10.71
CA PRO A 23 -4.08 -6.47 -10.78
C PRO A 23 -4.59 -6.52 -12.22
N ASN A 24 -5.89 -6.70 -12.38
CA ASN A 24 -6.52 -6.98 -13.67
C ASN A 24 -6.36 -5.75 -14.60
N ASP A 25 -5.20 -5.63 -15.24
CA ASP A 25 -4.88 -4.58 -16.20
C ASP A 25 -5.88 -4.61 -17.37
N ASP A 26 -6.46 -5.78 -17.66
CA ASP A 26 -7.50 -5.95 -18.69
C ASP A 26 -8.79 -5.20 -18.31
N ALA A 27 -9.18 -5.18 -17.04
CA ALA A 27 -10.36 -4.42 -16.59
C ALA A 27 -10.15 -2.91 -16.75
N ARG A 28 -8.94 -2.42 -16.46
CA ARG A 28 -8.56 -1.02 -16.63
C ARG A 28 -8.48 -0.64 -18.11
N ALA A 29 -7.88 -1.49 -18.94
CA ALA A 29 -7.77 -1.31 -20.38
C ALA A 29 -9.14 -1.36 -21.08
N ALA A 30 -10.07 -2.17 -20.57
CA ALA A 30 -11.43 -2.29 -21.12
C ALA A 30 -12.30 -1.06 -20.84
N ASN A 31 -12.09 -0.34 -19.73
CA ASN A 31 -12.91 0.82 -19.34
C ASN A 31 -12.07 1.96 -18.73
N PRO A 32 -11.20 2.62 -19.53
CA PRO A 32 -10.28 3.63 -19.02
C PRO A 32 -11.01 4.86 -18.48
N GLU A 33 -12.08 5.32 -19.13
CA GLU A 33 -12.86 6.49 -18.71
C GLU A 33 -13.56 6.28 -17.36
N LYS A 34 -14.06 5.06 -17.12
CA LYS A 34 -14.67 4.69 -15.83
C LYS A 34 -13.62 4.69 -14.74
N TYR A 35 -12.46 4.07 -15.02
CA TYR A 35 -11.34 4.04 -14.09
C TYR A 35 -10.88 5.45 -13.69
N ASP A 36 -10.70 6.35 -14.65
CA ASP A 36 -10.24 7.71 -14.39
C ASP A 36 -11.27 8.54 -13.61
N ARG A 37 -12.56 8.37 -13.91
CA ARG A 37 -13.65 8.99 -13.13
C ARG A 37 -13.66 8.50 -11.69
N ASP A 38 -13.54 7.19 -11.50
CA ASP A 38 -13.54 6.57 -10.18
C ASP A 38 -12.31 6.99 -9.37
N ARG A 39 -11.15 7.03 -10.03
CA ARG A 39 -9.89 7.52 -9.45
C ARG A 39 -9.97 8.99 -9.05
N ALA A 40 -10.55 9.85 -9.87
CA ALA A 40 -10.75 11.26 -9.54
C ALA A 40 -11.68 11.44 -8.32
N ALA A 41 -12.77 10.67 -8.26
CA ALA A 41 -13.66 10.67 -7.10
C ALA A 41 -12.95 10.19 -5.82
N CYS A 42 -12.17 9.11 -5.91
CA CYS A 42 -11.37 8.61 -4.79
C CYS A 42 -10.29 9.63 -4.38
N ALA A 43 -9.63 10.31 -5.32
CA ALA A 43 -8.65 11.34 -5.03
C ALA A 43 -9.26 12.52 -4.25
N ALA A 44 -10.47 12.94 -4.59
CA ALA A 44 -11.17 13.98 -3.85
C ALA A 44 -11.44 13.56 -2.39
N GLN A 45 -11.93 12.33 -2.18
CA GLN A 45 -12.19 11.79 -0.84
C GLN A 45 -10.91 11.63 -0.01
N VAL A 46 -9.85 11.09 -0.61
CA VAL A 46 -8.54 10.92 0.04
C VAL A 46 -7.97 12.27 0.45
N ASN A 47 -8.03 13.28 -0.42
CA ASN A 47 -7.54 14.63 -0.10
C ASN A 47 -8.29 15.24 1.09
N ASP A 48 -9.62 15.08 1.16
CA ASP A 48 -10.42 15.59 2.28
C ASP A 48 -10.10 14.85 3.60
N TYR A 49 -9.96 13.53 3.53
CA TYR A 49 -9.55 12.70 4.65
C TYR A 49 -8.15 13.07 5.17
N MET A 50 -7.17 13.24 4.27
CA MET A 50 -5.79 13.60 4.65
C MET A 50 -5.70 15.01 5.22
N LYS A 51 -6.49 15.97 4.73
CA LYS A 51 -6.60 17.31 5.35
C LYS A 51 -7.10 17.23 6.78
N THR A 52 -8.14 16.42 7.01
CA THR A 52 -8.69 16.21 8.36
C THR A 52 -7.65 15.56 9.28
N ARG A 53 -6.93 14.55 8.79
CA ARG A 53 -5.86 13.88 9.54
C ARG A 53 -4.74 14.85 9.93
N ARG A 54 -4.23 15.65 8.99
CA ARG A 54 -3.19 16.65 9.27
C ARG A 54 -3.65 17.69 10.29
N ARG A 55 -4.92 18.11 10.25
CA ARG A 55 -5.49 19.01 11.26
C ARG A 55 -5.46 18.38 12.65
N VAL A 56 -5.83 17.10 12.76
CA VAL A 56 -5.79 16.36 14.03
C VAL A 56 -4.35 16.20 14.52
N ASP A 57 -3.42 15.82 13.65
CA ASP A 57 -2.01 15.66 14.02
C ASP A 57 -1.39 17.00 14.46
N ASN A 58 -1.72 18.11 13.81
CA ASN A 58 -1.32 19.45 14.24
C ASN A 58 -1.93 19.81 15.60
N SER A 59 -3.21 19.53 15.83
CA SER A 59 -3.85 19.76 17.14
C SER A 59 -3.21 18.92 18.25
N ARG A 60 -2.82 17.67 17.96
CA ARG A 60 -2.09 16.83 18.92
C ARG A 60 -0.70 17.41 19.21
N ARG A 61 0.03 17.80 18.16
CA ARG A 61 1.33 18.48 18.31
C ARG A 61 1.19 19.75 19.14
N ASP A 62 0.14 20.53 18.96
CA ASP A 62 -0.12 21.75 19.75
C ASP A 62 -0.33 21.44 21.24
N VAL A 63 -1.14 20.42 21.58
CA VAL A 63 -1.33 19.96 22.97
C VAL A 63 -0.03 19.48 23.63
N PHE A 64 0.86 18.86 22.86
CA PHE A 64 2.16 18.35 23.34
C PHE A 64 3.34 19.30 23.09
N SER A 65 3.10 20.49 22.51
CA SER A 65 4.14 21.42 22.07
C SER A 65 4.89 22.09 23.24
N GLY A 66 4.31 22.07 24.44
CA GLY A 66 4.96 22.54 25.66
C GLY A 66 6.00 21.58 26.23
N GLU A 67 5.98 20.30 25.84
CA GLU A 67 6.84 19.27 26.42
C GLU A 67 7.71 18.43 25.43
N PRO A 68 8.06 18.89 24.20
CA PRO A 68 8.86 18.07 23.28
C PRO A 68 10.28 17.80 23.79
N ASP A 69 10.87 18.74 24.53
CA ASP A 69 12.20 18.59 25.14
C ASP A 69 12.21 17.56 26.29
N ARG A 70 11.08 17.38 27.00
CA ARG A 70 11.00 16.43 28.12
C ARG A 70 10.80 14.99 27.66
N PHE A 71 10.09 14.79 26.56
CA PHE A 71 9.81 13.45 26.03
C PHE A 71 10.80 12.99 24.96
N GLY A 72 11.82 13.79 24.64
CA GLY A 72 12.86 13.42 23.69
C GLY A 72 12.31 13.07 22.31
N GLN A 73 11.21 13.71 21.90
CA GLN A 73 10.63 13.48 20.58
C GLN A 73 11.51 14.16 19.53
N SER A 74 12.57 13.47 19.12
CA SER A 74 13.33 13.85 17.92
C SER A 74 12.37 13.77 16.74
N ALA A 75 11.99 14.92 16.17
CA ALA A 75 11.23 14.97 14.95
C ALA A 75 11.90 14.04 13.92
N LEU A 76 11.11 13.13 13.34
CA LEU A 76 11.61 12.30 12.26
C LEU A 76 12.14 13.21 11.15
N PRO A 77 13.24 12.83 10.47
CA PRO A 77 13.69 13.55 9.29
C PRO A 77 12.51 13.75 8.34
N THR A 78 12.32 14.96 7.81
CA THR A 78 11.17 15.33 6.97
C THR A 78 10.92 14.34 5.83
N GLN A 79 11.99 13.78 5.27
CA GLN A 79 11.93 12.75 4.21
C GLN A 79 11.20 11.47 4.64
N MET A 80 11.28 11.08 5.92
CA MET A 80 10.56 9.92 6.47
C MET A 80 9.09 10.24 6.79
N ASP A 81 8.81 11.45 7.29
CA ASP A 81 7.44 11.92 7.51
C ASP A 81 6.68 11.99 6.18
N ASP A 82 7.30 12.55 5.13
CA ASP A 82 6.73 12.63 3.78
C ASP A 82 6.49 11.24 3.17
N TYR A 83 7.42 10.30 3.39
CA TYR A 83 7.27 8.92 2.96
C TYR A 83 6.08 8.22 3.64
N SER A 84 5.92 8.42 4.95
CA SER A 84 4.80 7.86 5.71
C SER A 84 3.46 8.41 5.24
N ASP A 85 3.39 9.72 5.00
CA ASP A 85 2.19 10.41 4.50
C ASP A 85 1.83 9.94 3.08
N ALA A 86 2.82 9.77 2.20
CA ALA A 86 2.61 9.22 0.86
C ALA A 86 2.07 7.79 0.92
N LYS A 87 2.67 6.92 1.75
CA LYS A 87 2.20 5.53 1.91
C LYS A 87 0.81 5.42 2.52
N ALA A 88 0.46 6.32 3.45
CA ALA A 88 -0.89 6.39 3.99
C ALA A 88 -1.89 6.79 2.90
N THR A 89 -1.56 7.81 2.11
CA THR A 89 -2.38 8.28 0.99
C THR A 89 -2.61 7.17 -0.04
N ASP A 90 -1.54 6.48 -0.45
CA ASP A 90 -1.62 5.34 -1.38
C ASP A 90 -2.54 4.24 -0.86
N ARG A 91 -2.49 3.93 0.44
CA ARG A 91 -3.35 2.90 1.04
C ARG A 91 -4.82 3.29 1.04
N VAL A 92 -5.14 4.54 1.40
CA VAL A 92 -6.54 5.00 1.41
C VAL A 92 -7.08 5.06 -0.03
N MET A 93 -6.26 5.51 -0.98
CA MET A 93 -6.59 5.48 -2.40
C MET A 93 -6.85 4.04 -2.88
N ALA A 94 -5.95 3.11 -2.55
CA ALA A 94 -6.08 1.71 -2.91
C ALA A 94 -7.39 1.13 -2.39
N ASN A 95 -7.67 1.30 -1.10
CA ASN A 95 -8.91 0.83 -0.49
C ASN A 95 -10.16 1.41 -1.18
N CYS A 96 -10.16 2.73 -1.49
CA CYS A 96 -11.27 3.35 -2.20
C CYS A 96 -11.48 2.71 -3.59
N MET A 97 -10.40 2.50 -4.33
CA MET A 97 -10.47 1.87 -5.64
C MET A 97 -10.90 0.40 -5.56
N GLU A 98 -10.46 -0.37 -4.56
CA GLU A 98 -10.90 -1.75 -4.31
C GLU A 98 -12.41 -1.81 -4.05
N THR A 99 -12.97 -0.90 -3.25
CA THR A 99 -14.43 -0.85 -3.00
C THR A 99 -15.23 -0.55 -4.27
N LYS A 100 -14.61 0.08 -5.26
CA LYS A 100 -15.20 0.34 -6.58
C LYS A 100 -15.00 -0.80 -7.58
N GLY A 101 -14.40 -1.90 -7.14
CA GLY A 101 -14.14 -3.10 -7.95
C GLY A 101 -12.86 -3.03 -8.77
N TRP A 102 -11.96 -2.08 -8.48
CA TRP A 102 -10.67 -1.97 -9.14
C TRP A 102 -9.59 -2.66 -8.32
N PRO A 103 -9.11 -3.85 -8.74
CA PRO A 103 -8.07 -4.56 -8.00
C PRO A 103 -6.79 -3.71 -7.96
N GLN A 104 -6.24 -3.54 -6.78
CA GLN A 104 -5.00 -2.80 -6.61
C GLN A 104 -3.82 -3.76 -6.64
N PRO A 105 -2.63 -3.31 -7.07
CA PRO A 105 -1.42 -4.08 -6.86
C PRO A 105 -1.20 -4.21 -5.35
N HIS A 106 -1.69 -5.31 -4.76
CA HIS A 106 -1.27 -5.72 -3.43
C HIS A 106 0.23 -5.98 -3.50
N GLY A 107 1.01 -5.14 -2.82
CA GLY A 107 2.43 -5.38 -2.60
C GLY A 107 2.64 -6.79 -2.06
N ASN A 108 3.84 -7.31 -2.30
CA ASN A 108 4.12 -8.69 -1.96
C ASN A 108 3.97 -8.92 -0.45
N TRP A 109 3.70 -10.15 -0.02
CA TRP A 109 3.40 -10.45 1.38
C TRP A 109 4.53 -10.06 2.35
N TRP A 110 5.79 -10.02 1.91
CA TRP A 110 6.93 -9.55 2.72
C TRP A 110 6.91 -8.03 2.96
N ASP A 111 6.36 -7.22 2.05
CA ASP A 111 6.13 -5.78 2.26
C ASP A 111 5.06 -5.55 3.35
N ARG A 112 4.30 -6.61 3.69
CA ARG A 112 3.29 -6.61 4.74
C ARG A 112 3.88 -6.87 6.13
N ILE A 113 5.00 -7.61 6.22
CA ILE A 113 5.64 -8.08 7.46
C ILE A 113 6.72 -7.12 7.96
N GLY A 114 7.42 -6.41 7.08
CA GLY A 114 8.40 -5.39 7.46
C GLY A 114 7.80 -4.08 8.01
N ARG A 115 6.53 -4.12 8.47
CA ARG A 115 5.78 -2.99 9.02
C ARG A 115 5.68 -3.09 10.53
#